data_AF-R9M362-F1
#
_entry.id   AF-R9M362-F1
#
_cell.length_a   1.000
_cell.length_b   1.000
_cell.length_c   1.000
_cell.angle_alpha   90.00
_cell.angle_beta   90.00
_cell.angle_gamma   90.00
#
_symmetry.space_group_name_H-M   'P 1'
#
loop_
_entity.id
_entity.type
_entity.pdbx_description
1 polymer ?
#
loop_
_entity_poly.entity_id
_entity_poly.type
_entity_poly.pdbx_seq_one_letter_code
_entity_poly.pdbx_strand_id
1 'polypeptide(L)' 'MPNQTCENCRHFVQHYVKDRRSKFVPIYEGRCGHPQLKARKTDTPACERFSARKSNT' A
#
# COMPACT_ATOMS: atom_id res chain seq x y z
N MET A 1 -10.13 8.35 13.75
CA MET A 1 -10.32 6.93 13.36
C MET A 1 -9.28 6.63 12.31
N PRO A 2 -8.46 5.56 12.40
CA PRO A 2 -7.51 5.27 11.34
C PRO A 2 -8.34 4.96 10.09
N ASN A 3 -8.31 5.87 9.12
CA ASN A 3 -8.96 5.65 7.84
C ASN A 3 -8.36 4.35 7.28
N GLN A 4 -9.16 3.29 7.19
CA GLN A 4 -8.72 2.02 6.63
C GLN A 4 -8.40 2.27 5.17
N THR A 5 -7.14 2.53 4.87
CA THR A 5 -6.65 2.74 3.51
C THR A 5 -5.98 1.47 2.98
N CYS A 6 -5.85 1.39 1.66
CA CYS A 6 -5.15 0.29 1.00
C CYS A 6 -3.71 0.13 1.52
N GLU A 7 -3.02 1.21 1.89
CA GLU A 7 -1.67 1.16 2.48
C GLU A 7 -1.57 0.23 3.71
N ASN A 8 -2.63 0.22 4.53
CA ASN A 8 -2.69 -0.58 5.74
C ASN A 8 -3.13 -2.04 5.49
N CYS A 9 -3.42 -2.40 4.24
CA CYS A 9 -3.88 -3.72 3.86
C CYS A 9 -2.70 -4.67 3.64
N ARG A 10 -2.80 -5.90 4.15
CA ARG A 10 -1.85 -7.01 3.90
C ARG A 10 -1.69 -7.32 2.40
N HIS A 11 -2.72 -7.04 1.60
CA HIS A 11 -2.72 -7.29 0.15
C HIS A 11 -2.12 -6.16 -0.68
N PHE A 12 -1.71 -5.05 -0.04
CA PHE A 12 -1.14 -3.91 -0.74
C PHE A 12 0.39 -4.02 -0.85
N VAL A 13 0.88 -3.78 -2.05
CA VAL A 13 2.29 -3.78 -2.41
C VAL A 13 2.68 -2.35 -2.77
N GLN A 14 3.44 -1.72 -1.89
CA GLN A 14 3.95 -0.35 -2.05
C GLN A 14 4.97 -0.28 -3.20
N HIS A 15 4.85 0.70 -4.11
CA HIS A 15 5.92 0.98 -5.07
C HIS A 15 7.01 1.83 -4.43
N TYR A 16 8.24 1.56 -4.86
CA TYR A 16 9.42 2.31 -4.47
C TYR A 16 10.15 2.76 -5.71
N VAL A 17 10.74 3.95 -5.65
CA VAL A 17 11.68 4.45 -6.66
C VAL A 17 13.06 4.62 -6.04
N LYS A 18 14.09 4.55 -6.87
CA LYS A 18 15.47 4.80 -6.43
C LYS A 18 15.72 6.31 -6.47
N ASP A 19 16.05 6.90 -5.32
CA ASP A 19 16.42 8.31 -5.24
C ASP A 19 17.85 8.56 -5.76
N ARG A 20 18.25 9.83 -5.85
CA ARG A 20 19.61 10.22 -6.29
C ARG A 20 20.73 9.69 -5.39
N ARG A 21 20.42 9.33 -4.14
CA ARG A 21 21.34 8.77 -3.14
C ARG A 21 21.28 7.24 -3.11
N SER A 22 20.71 6.62 -4.14
CA SER A 22 20.52 5.18 -4.25
C SER A 22 19.65 4.53 -3.15
N LYS A 23 18.78 5.30 -2.50
CA LYS A 23 17.81 4.81 -1.52
C LYS A 23 16.50 4.46 -2.21
N PHE A 24 15.85 3.38 -1.78
CA PHE A 24 14.48 3.08 -2.19
C PHE A 24 13.51 3.89 -1.34
N VAL A 25 12.79 4.82 -1.98
CA VAL A 25 11.80 5.67 -1.32
C VAL A 25 10.40 5.29 -1.77
N PRO A 26 9.43 5.16 -0.85
CA PRO A 26 8.06 4.85 -1.22
C PRO A 26 7.46 6.02 -2.00
N ILE A 27 6.69 5.71 -3.03
CA ILE A 27 5.94 6.73 -3.79
C ILE A 27 4.44 6.64 -3.47
N TYR A 28 3.68 7.65 -3.89
CA TYR A 28 2.23 7.67 -3.68
C TYR A 28 1.45 6.73 -4.62
N GLU A 29 1.99 5.53 -4.84
CA GLU A 29 1.44 4.52 -5.73
C GLU A 29 1.82 3.13 -5.22
N GLY A 30 0.91 2.19 -5.37
CA GLY A 30 1.15 0.77 -5.16
C GLY A 30 0.11 -0.06 -5.87
N ARG A 31 0.07 -1.34 -5.53
CA ARG A 31 -0.89 -2.30 -6.10
C ARG A 31 -1.58 -3.08 -5.01
N CYS A 32 -2.91 -3.13 -5.05
CA CYS A 32 -3.67 -4.09 -4.25
C CYS A 32 -3.90 -5.34 -5.10
N GLY A 33 -3.49 -6.51 -4.59
CA GLY A 33 -3.56 -7.78 -5.33
C GLY A 33 -4.93 -8.45 -5.39
N HIS A 34 -5.95 -7.91 -4.72
CA HIS A 34 -7.27 -8.55 -4.61
C HIS A 34 -8.42 -7.62 -5.02
N PRO A 35 -9.43 -8.10 -5.78
CA PRO A 35 -9.55 -9.42 -6.46
C PRO A 35 -8.72 -9.52 -7.75
N GLN A 36 -8.19 -8.40 -8.23
CA GLN A 36 -7.27 -8.31 -9.36
C GLN A 36 -6.19 -7.29 -9.00
N LEU A 37 -5.02 -7.39 -9.63
CA LEU A 37 -3.91 -6.46 -9.44
C LEU A 37 -4.32 -5.07 -9.95
N LYS A 38 -4.75 -4.20 -9.04
CA LYS A 38 -5.19 -2.83 -9.36
C LYS A 38 -4.16 -1.83 -8.84
N ALA A 39 -3.81 -0.85 -9.66
CA ALA A 39 -3.07 0.32 -9.21
C ALA A 39 -3.92 1.08 -8.18
N ARG A 40 -3.33 1.39 -7.03
CA ARG A 40 -3.97 2.09 -5.91
C ARG A 40 -3.02 3.16 -5.38
N LYS A 41 -3.57 4.25 -4.88
CA LYS A 41 -2.80 5.25 -4.11
C LYS A 41 -2.84 4.86 -2.63
N THR A 42 -1.92 5.36 -1.83
CA THR A 42 -1.80 4.97 -0.41
C THR A 42 -2.99 5.47 0.43
N ASP A 43 -3.61 6.58 0.03
CA ASP A 43 -4.82 7.14 0.64
C ASP A 43 -6.13 6.48 0.20
N THR A 44 -6.08 5.64 -0.83
CA THR A 44 -7.30 5.06 -1.40
C THR A 44 -7.98 4.23 -0.31
N PRO A 45 -9.31 4.37 -0.11
CA PRO A 45 -10.04 3.54 0.84
C PRO A 45 -9.71 2.07 0.65
N ALA A 46 -9.64 1.33 1.76
CA ALA A 46 -9.28 -0.07 1.75
C ALA A 46 -10.22 -0.87 0.85
N CYS A 47 -9.68 -1.93 0.25
CA CYS A 47 -10.49 -2.83 -0.55
C CYS A 47 -11.51 -3.58 0.33
N GLU A 48 -12.56 -4.10 -0.29
CA GLU A 48 -13.62 -4.88 0.37
C GLU A 48 -13.07 -6.07 1.19
N ARG A 49 -11.92 -6.62 0.78
CA ARG A 49 -11.23 -7.72 1.47
C ARG A 49 -10.11 -7.21 2.38
N PHE A 50 -10.27 -6.03 2.97
CA PHE A 50 -9.25 -5.43 3.83
C PHE A 50 -8.82 -6.41 4.92
N SER A 51 -7.51 -6.63 5.02
CA SER A 51 -6.90 -7.37 6.11
C SER A 51 -5.79 -6.50 6.67
N ALA A 52 -5.96 -6.02 7.91
CA ALA A 52 -4.95 -5.16 8.53
C ALA A 52 -3.60 -5.87 8.56
N ARG A 53 -2.56 -5.18 8.09
CA ARG A 53 -1.18 -5.66 8.22
C ARG A 53 -0.82 -5.64 9.71
N LYS A 54 -0.25 -6.73 10.24
CA LYS A 54 0.25 -6.73 11.62
C LYS A 54 1.36 -5.69 11.71
N SER A 55 1.21 -4.70 12.59
CA SER A 55 2.34 -3.90 13.03
C SER A 55 3.23 -4.83 13.85
N ASN A 56 4.42 -5.17 13.35
CA ASN A 56 5.44 -5.73 14.22
C ASN A 56 5.89 -4.58 15.12
N THR A 57 5.27 -4.48 16.29
CA THR A 57 5.73 -3.67 17.42
C THR A 57 6.94 -4.33 18.05
#